data_AF-A0A1I0QQP3-F1
#
_entry.id   AF-A0A1I0QQP3-F1
#
_cell.length_a   1.000
_cell.length_b   1.000
_cell.length_c   1.000
_cell.angle_alpha   90.00
_cell.angle_beta   90.00
_cell.angle_gamma   90.00
#
_symmetry.space_group_name_H-M   'P 1'
#
loop_
_entity.id
_entity.type
_entity.pdbx_description
1 polymer ?
#
loop_
_entity_poly.entity_id
_entity_poly.type
_entity_poly.pdbx_seq_one_letter_code
_entity_poly.pdbx_strand_id
1 'polypeptide(L)'
;MQDLSLLTWKEIKEIDKEKSIVFAVMAPIEEHGWHLPLATDLIEGEYWSKGAMKIVEDRSDATCFYLPSFPSRPRYLLVFR
;
A
#
# COMPACT_ATOMS: atom_id res chain seq x y z
N MET A 1 -0.66 -7.37 -10.87
CA MET A 1 -0.05 -6.82 -9.64
C MET A 1 1.26 -7.52 -9.28
N GLN A 2 2.31 -6.76 -8.94
CA GLN A 2 3.62 -7.29 -8.52
C GLN A 2 4.16 -6.52 -7.30
N ASP A 3 4.89 -7.21 -6.42
CA ASP A 3 5.60 -6.59 -5.30
C ASP A 3 6.91 -5.96 -5.81
N LEU A 4 6.99 -4.63 -5.77
CA LEU A 4 8.18 -3.91 -6.25
C LEU A 4 9.42 -4.18 -5.38
N SER A 5 9.23 -4.52 -4.10
CA SER A 5 10.34 -4.76 -3.16
C SER A 5 11.08 -6.06 -3.41
N LEU A 6 10.50 -6.96 -4.19
CA LEU A 6 11.12 -8.22 -4.60
C LEU A 6 11.94 -8.11 -5.90
N LEU A 7 11.90 -6.95 -6.58
CA LEU A 7 12.71 -6.69 -7.76
C LEU A 7 14.09 -6.12 -7.39
N THR A 8 15.09 -6.49 -8.16
CA THR A 8 16.42 -5.87 -8.10
C THR A 8 16.39 -4.46 -8.70
N TRP A 9 17.36 -3.62 -8.31
CA TRP A 9 17.50 -2.27 -8.86
C TRP A 9 17.69 -2.26 -10.39
N LYS A 10 18.24 -3.34 -10.97
CA LYS A 10 18.42 -3.48 -12.42
C LYS A 10 17.09 -3.71 -13.11
N GLU A 11 16.28 -4.64 -12.60
CA GLU A 11 14.93 -4.91 -13.10
C GLU A 11 14.04 -3.66 -13.00
N ILE A 12 14.12 -2.91 -11.89
CA ILE A 12 13.39 -1.64 -11.74
C ILE A 12 13.79 -0.61 -12.80
N LYS A 13 15.06 -0.61 -13.23
CA LYS A 13 15.55 0.32 -14.26
C LYS A 13 15.00 -0.02 -15.65
N GLU A 14 14.62 -1.26 -15.88
CA GLU A 14 14.08 -1.76 -17.15
C GLU A 14 12.55 -1.57 -17.26
N ILE A 15 11.87 -1.24 -16.15
CA ILE A 15 10.43 -0.94 -16.13
C ILE A 15 10.13 0.35 -16.91
N ASP A 16 9.11 0.29 -17.77
CA ASP A 16 8.54 1.47 -18.44
C ASP A 16 7.76 2.33 -17.43
N LYS A 17 8.36 3.44 -17.01
CA LYS A 17 7.82 4.32 -15.97
C LYS A 17 6.57 5.08 -16.42
N GLU A 18 6.39 5.31 -17.71
CA GLU A 18 5.23 6.06 -18.23
C GLU A 18 3.96 5.20 -18.20
N LYS A 19 4.13 3.88 -18.17
CA LYS A 19 3.03 2.90 -18.10
C LYS A 19 2.94 2.21 -16.76
N SER A 20 3.62 2.72 -15.73
CA SER A 20 3.69 2.05 -14.43
C SER A 20 3.11 2.91 -13.32
N ILE A 21 2.32 2.29 -12.46
CA ILE A 21 1.76 2.93 -11.26
C ILE A 21 2.20 2.15 -10.04
N VAL A 22 2.73 2.87 -9.05
CA VAL A 22 3.14 2.29 -7.77
C VAL A 22 2.14 2.68 -6.69
N PHE A 23 1.60 1.66 -6.02
CA PHE A 23 0.72 1.82 -4.88
C PHE A 23 1.52 1.65 -3.59
N ALA A 24 1.40 2.62 -2.68
CA ALA A 24 2.01 2.57 -1.36
C ALA A 24 0.94 2.84 -0.32
N VAL A 25 0.69 1.86 0.55
CA VAL A 25 -0.24 2.02 1.66
C VAL A 25 0.52 2.63 2.83
N MET A 26 0.08 3.80 3.27
CA MET A 26 0.61 4.49 4.44
C MET A 26 -0.54 4.82 5.37
N ALA A 27 -0.56 4.18 6.53
CA ALA A 27 -1.69 4.30 7.46
C ALA A 27 -1.20 4.20 8.91
N PRO A 28 -1.94 4.73 9.88
CA PRO A 28 -1.55 4.68 11.28
C PRO A 28 -1.72 3.28 11.88
N ILE A 29 -1.02 3.05 13.00
CA ILE A 29 -1.35 2.00 13.96
C ILE A 29 -1.94 2.71 15.16
N GLU A 30 -3.25 2.64 15.33
CA GLU A 30 -3.98 3.42 16.32
C GLU A 30 -5.25 2.75 16.85
N GLU A 31 -5.78 3.26 17.97
CA GLU A 31 -6.96 2.71 18.63
C GLU A 31 -8.21 2.84 17.77
N HIS A 32 -8.90 1.72 17.55
CA HIS A 32 -10.18 1.65 16.84
C HIS A 32 -11.30 1.12 17.76
N GLY A 33 -11.25 1.50 19.04
CA GLY A 33 -12.10 0.97 20.10
C GLY A 33 -11.84 -0.52 20.40
N TRP A 34 -12.73 -1.13 21.20
CA TRP A 34 -12.53 -2.47 21.78
C TRP A 34 -12.64 -3.66 20.82
N HIS A 35 -13.07 -3.42 19.57
CA HIS A 35 -13.55 -4.47 18.67
C HIS A 35 -12.75 -4.57 17.37
N LEU A 36 -11.86 -3.61 17.10
CA LEU A 36 -11.07 -3.57 15.88
C LEU A 36 -9.56 -3.60 16.19
N PRO A 37 -8.75 -4.23 15.32
CA PRO A 37 -7.29 -4.22 15.47
C PRO A 37 -6.69 -2.81 15.37
N LEU A 38 -5.56 -2.59 16.02
CA LEU A 38 -4.82 -1.32 15.89
C LEU A 38 -4.35 -1.03 14.45
N ALA A 39 -4.19 -2.08 13.65
CA ALA A 39 -3.72 -1.99 12.26
C ALA A 39 -4.88 -1.89 11.24
N THR A 40 -6.10 -1.55 11.68
CA THR A 40 -7.29 -1.51 10.81
C THR A 40 -7.04 -0.73 9.52
N ASP A 41 -6.45 0.46 9.62
CA ASP A 41 -6.20 1.28 8.43
C ASP A 41 -5.17 0.70 7.45
N LEU A 42 -4.19 -0.05 7.96
CA LEU A 42 -3.23 -0.76 7.09
C LEU A 42 -3.92 -1.92 6.37
N ILE A 43 -4.74 -2.69 7.08
CA ILE A 43 -5.47 -3.84 6.54
C ILE A 43 -6.44 -3.40 5.44
N GLU A 44 -7.27 -2.39 5.75
CA GLU A 44 -8.21 -1.82 4.80
C GLU A 44 -7.46 -1.15 3.63
N GLY A 45 -6.42 -0.36 3.91
CA GLY A 45 -5.62 0.29 2.89
C GLY A 45 -5.02 -0.70 1.88
N GLU A 46 -4.51 -1.85 2.35
CA GLU A 46 -4.04 -2.93 1.48
C GLU A 46 -5.16 -3.54 0.63
N TYR A 47 -6.31 -3.81 1.23
CA TYR A 47 -7.45 -4.39 0.54
C TYR A 47 -7.93 -3.47 -0.59
N TRP A 48 -8.16 -2.19 -0.28
CA TRP A 48 -8.63 -1.20 -1.25
C TRP A 48 -7.59 -0.93 -2.34
N SER A 49 -6.31 -0.83 -1.97
CA SER A 49 -5.20 -0.66 -2.91
C SER A 49 -5.15 -1.80 -3.93
N LYS A 50 -5.15 -3.05 -3.47
CA LYS A 50 -5.14 -4.24 -4.35
C LYS A 50 -6.38 -4.32 -5.24
N GLY A 51 -7.54 -3.94 -4.71
CA GLY A 51 -8.79 -3.82 -5.47
C GLY A 51 -8.70 -2.78 -6.59
N ALA A 52 -8.19 -1.59 -6.27
CA ALA A 52 -8.00 -0.51 -7.24
C ALA A 52 -6.98 -0.89 -8.33
N MET A 53 -5.86 -1.50 -7.96
CA MET A 53 -4.85 -2.00 -8.92
C MET A 53 -5.48 -2.93 -9.96
N LYS A 54 -6.32 -3.88 -9.52
CA LYS A 54 -7.01 -4.79 -10.42
C LYS A 54 -7.89 -4.04 -11.43
N ILE A 55 -8.65 -3.06 -10.96
CA ILE A 55 -9.52 -2.25 -11.83
C ILE A 55 -8.69 -1.45 -12.85
N VAL A 56 -7.54 -0.92 -12.46
CA VAL A 56 -6.63 -0.18 -13.34
C VAL A 56 -6.03 -1.10 -14.40
N GLU A 57 -5.48 -2.25 -14.00
CA GLU A 57 -4.93 -3.25 -14.92
C GLU A 57 -6.00 -3.77 -15.91
N ASP A 58 -7.26 -3.90 -15.47
CA ASP A 58 -8.37 -4.35 -16.32
C ASP A 58 -8.85 -3.28 -17.34
N ARG A 59 -8.58 -1.98 -17.08
CA ARG A 59 -9.15 -0.85 -17.86
C ARG A 59 -8.12 -0.03 -18.62
N SER A 60 -6.83 -0.32 -18.45
CA SER A 60 -5.74 0.44 -19.05
C SER A 60 -4.58 -0.49 -19.43
N ASP A 61 -3.58 0.05 -20.13
CA ASP A 61 -2.32 -0.67 -20.38
C ASP A 61 -1.28 -0.46 -19.26
N ALA A 62 -1.71 0.12 -18.13
CA ALA A 62 -0.82 0.40 -17.01
C ALA A 62 -0.49 -0.89 -16.23
N THR A 63 0.79 -1.06 -15.91
CA THR A 63 1.28 -2.10 -15.01
C THR A 63 1.29 -1.58 -13.59
N CYS A 64 0.65 -2.30 -12.67
CA CYS A 64 0.56 -1.88 -11.27
C CYS A 64 1.52 -2.66 -10.37
N PHE A 65 2.29 -1.90 -9.59
CA PHE A 65 3.19 -2.41 -8.56
C PHE A 65 2.71 -1.96 -7.18
N TYR A 66 2.99 -2.74 -6.15
CA TYR A 66 2.80 -2.30 -4.77
C TYR A 66 4.09 -2.36 -3.98
N LEU A 67 4.19 -1.48 -2.98
CA LEU A 67 5.23 -1.50 -1.96
C LEU A 67 4.67 -2.07 -0.66
N PRO A 68 5.54 -2.57 0.24
CA PRO A 68 5.14 -2.94 1.59
C PRO A 68 4.43 -1.79 2.30
N SER A 69 3.35 -2.11 2.99
CA SER A 69 2.58 -1.14 3.76
C SER A 69 3.45 -0.54 4.86
N PHE A 70 3.41 0.78 4.97
CA PHE A 70 4.24 1.51 5.90
C PHE A 70 3.37 2.05 7.05
N PRO A 71 3.57 1.57 8.29
CA PRO A 71 2.92 2.14 9.45
C PRO A 71 3.44 3.57 9.65
N SER A 72 2.57 4.55 9.47
CA SER A 72 2.88 5.95 9.77
C SER A 72 2.52 6.23 11.22
N ARG A 73 3.38 6.94 11.95
CA ARG A 73 3.08 7.32 13.33
C ARG A 73 2.37 8.68 13.33
N PRO A 74 1.07 8.77 13.66
CA PRO A 74 0.51 10.06 14.01
C PRO A 74 1.21 10.51 15.30
N ARG A 75 1.80 11.71 15.27
CA ARG A 75 2.66 12.27 16.33
C ARG A 75 1.95 12.41 17.69
N TYR A 76 0.64 12.15 17.76
CA TYR A 76 -0.23 12.48 18.88
C TYR A 76 -1.24 11.39 19.28
N LEU A 77 -0.96 10.08 19.14
CA LEU A 77 -1.95 9.08 19.59
C LEU A 77 -1.33 7.77 20.09
N LEU A 78 -0.63 7.85 21.22
CA LEU A 78 -0.49 6.71 22.14
C LEU A 78 -0.58 7.29 23.55
N VAL A 79 -1.80 7.65 23.96
CA VAL A 79 -2.09 7.85 25.37
C VAL A 79 -2.76 6.56 25.84
N PHE A 80 -1.96 5.62 26.33
CA PHE A 80 -2.49 4.59 27.22
C PHE A 80 -3.00 5.34 28.47
N ARG A 81 -4.30 5.64 28.51
CA ARG A 81 -4.96 6.11 29.74
C ARG A 81 -5.42 4.92 30.56
#